data_AF-A0A6L2PWF3-F1
#
_entry.id   AF-A0A6L2PWF3-F1
#
_cell.length_a   1.000
_cell.length_b   1.000
_cell.length_c   1.000
_cell.angle_alpha   90.00
_cell.angle_beta   90.00
_cell.angle_gamma   90.00
#
_symmetry.space_group_name_H-M   'P 1'
#
loop_
_entity.id
_entity.type
_entity.pdbx_description
1 polymer ?
#
loop_
_entity_poly.entity_id
_entity_poly.type
_entity_poly.pdbx_seq_one_letter_code
_entity_poly.pdbx_strand_id
1 'polypeptide(L)'
;MASVPACVYIAEMTDRSLRGMLVTWPSIGISTGILVVYILGAFLKDNWRLVAAISAGFPIFTAVMTLALLPESPLSALNKGRGRDTELRNIPEPQEAVPSPSKRSVLRILTLPQAWKPLFVLNGYFFFQQFSGIYVVVYYAVDITVQAGVSMDEYVGAVLLGVVQLLAGVAVSFALTRQVIFLQMLKV
;
A
#
# COMPACT_ATOMS: atom_id res chain seq x y z
N MET A 1 3.99 3.91 -0.90
CA MET A 1 3.53 4.48 -2.20
C MET A 1 3.87 3.62 -3.43
N ALA A 2 4.41 2.40 -3.27
CA ALA A 2 4.58 1.43 -4.36
C ALA A 2 3.28 0.68 -4.75
N SER A 3 2.17 0.87 -4.00
CA SER A 3 0.94 0.11 -4.24
C SER A 3 -0.01 0.74 -5.26
N VAL A 4 0.22 1.97 -5.73
CA VAL A 4 -0.70 2.61 -6.68
C VAL A 4 -0.86 1.81 -7.98
N PRO A 5 0.21 1.30 -8.64
CA PRO A 5 0.04 0.46 -9.81
C PRO A 5 -0.57 -0.92 -9.47
N ALA A 6 -0.25 -1.49 -8.30
CA ALA A 6 -0.83 -2.76 -7.85
C ALA A 6 -2.34 -2.64 -7.54
N CYS A 7 -2.76 -1.56 -6.88
CA CYS A 7 -4.16 -1.29 -6.57
C CYS A 7 -4.97 -0.99 -7.83
N VAL A 8 -4.38 -0.31 -8.83
CA VAL A 8 -5.03 -0.07 -10.13
C VAL A 8 -5.16 -1.37 -10.91
N TYR A 9 -4.11 -2.19 -10.97
CA TYR A 9 -4.13 -3.50 -11.63
C TYR A 9 -5.15 -4.45 -10.98
N ILE A 10 -5.19 -4.50 -9.64
CA ILE A 10 -6.19 -5.26 -8.89
C ILE A 10 -7.60 -4.67 -9.12
N ALA A 11 -7.78 -3.35 -9.12
CA ALA A 11 -9.07 -2.74 -9.39
C ALA A 11 -9.59 -3.02 -10.81
N GLU A 12 -8.69 -3.14 -11.79
CA GLU A 12 -8.99 -3.49 -13.18
C GLU A 12 -9.32 -4.98 -13.35
N MET A 13 -8.65 -5.88 -12.61
CA MET A 13 -8.84 -7.33 -12.71
C MET A 13 -9.96 -7.88 -11.81
N THR A 14 -10.48 -7.11 -10.85
CA THR A 14 -11.41 -7.65 -9.84
C THR A 14 -12.86 -7.19 -10.02
N ASP A 15 -13.77 -8.16 -10.00
CA ASP A 15 -15.22 -8.01 -9.93
C ASP A 15 -15.66 -7.12 -8.75
N ARG A 16 -16.81 -6.45 -8.89
CA ARG A 16 -17.28 -5.34 -8.04
C ARG A 16 -17.52 -5.76 -6.57
N SER A 17 -17.57 -7.06 -6.27
CA SER A 17 -17.78 -7.65 -4.93
C SER A 17 -16.53 -7.83 -4.08
N LEU A 18 -15.35 -8.03 -4.67
CA LEU A 18 -14.11 -8.32 -3.94
C LEU A 18 -13.26 -7.06 -3.64
N ARG A 19 -13.63 -5.91 -4.23
CA ARG A 19 -12.90 -4.64 -4.07
C ARG A 19 -12.81 -4.16 -2.62
N GLY A 20 -13.83 -4.41 -1.80
CA GLY A 20 -13.83 -4.05 -0.38
C GLY A 20 -12.76 -4.81 0.43
N MET A 21 -12.60 -6.11 0.17
CA MET A 21 -11.60 -6.96 0.82
C MET A 21 -10.18 -6.65 0.36
N LEU A 22 -9.99 -6.37 -0.93
CA LEU A 22 -8.64 -6.12 -1.49
C LEU A 22 -8.09 -4.74 -1.08
N VAL A 23 -8.96 -3.78 -0.75
CA VAL A 23 -8.55 -2.45 -0.27
C VAL A 23 -8.03 -2.48 1.18
N THR A 24 -8.48 -3.41 2.01
CA THR A 24 -8.08 -3.48 3.43
C THR A 24 -6.81 -4.31 3.65
N TRP A 25 -6.46 -5.19 2.72
CA TRP A 25 -5.28 -6.06 2.80
C TRP A 25 -3.95 -5.32 3.02
N PRO A 26 -3.66 -4.21 2.30
CA PRO A 26 -2.45 -3.43 2.53
C PRO A 26 -2.40 -2.79 3.92
N SER A 27 -3.55 -2.38 4.48
CA SER A 27 -3.62 -1.74 5.80
C SER A 27 -3.31 -2.73 6.94
N ILE A 28 -3.85 -3.95 6.84
CA ILE A 28 -3.51 -5.03 7.77
C ILE A 28 -2.03 -5.39 7.62
N GLY A 29 -1.52 -5.50 6.39
CA GLY A 29 -0.10 -5.77 6.14
C GLY A 29 0.84 -4.75 6.78
N ILE A 30 0.54 -3.45 6.68
CA ILE A 30 1.32 -2.39 7.33
C ILE A 30 1.28 -2.55 8.86
N SER A 31 0.10 -2.79 9.43
CA SER A 31 -0.06 -2.91 10.89
C SER A 31 0.68 -4.14 11.44
N THR A 32 0.59 -5.28 10.74
CA THR A 32 1.35 -6.48 11.07
C THR A 32 2.86 -6.25 10.96
N GLY A 33 3.32 -5.53 9.94
CA GLY A 33 4.74 -5.18 9.78
C GLY A 33 5.27 -4.36 10.95
N ILE A 34 4.53 -3.35 11.41
CA ILE A 34 4.88 -2.54 12.57
C ILE A 34 5.00 -3.42 13.83
N LEU A 35 4.03 -4.32 14.05
CA LEU A 35 4.05 -5.23 15.19
C LEU A 35 5.28 -6.15 15.17
N VAL A 36 5.62 -6.72 14.02
CA VAL A 36 6.82 -7.58 13.87
C VAL A 36 8.09 -6.80 14.20
N VAL A 37 8.20 -5.55 13.74
CA VAL A 37 9.36 -4.69 14.04
C VAL A 37 9.48 -4.41 15.53
N TYR A 38 8.37 -4.13 16.23
CA TYR A 38 8.41 -3.91 17.68
C TYR A 38 8.75 -5.18 18.46
N ILE A 39 8.24 -6.34 18.05
CA ILE A 39 8.60 -7.63 18.65
C ILE A 39 10.10 -7.89 18.48
N LEU A 40 10.64 -7.71 17.26
CA LEU A 40 12.08 -7.87 17.01
C LEU A 40 12.91 -6.86 17.80
N GLY A 41 12.43 -5.62 17.94
CA GLY A 41 13.06 -4.59 18.78
C GLY A 41 13.11 -4.97 20.26
N ALA A 42 12.07 -5.66 20.76
CA ALA A 42 12.04 -6.15 22.15
C ALA A 42 13.00 -7.33 22.40
N PHE A 43 13.18 -8.23 21.41
CA PHE A 43 14.06 -9.40 21.53
C PHE A 43 15.54 -9.10 21.29
N LEU A 44 15.87 -8.15 20.41
CA LEU A 44 17.24 -7.85 19.97
C LEU A 44 17.72 -6.47 20.45
N LYS A 45 17.59 -6.21 21.76
CA LYS A 45 17.96 -4.93 22.40
C LYS A 45 19.41 -4.51 22.11
N ASP A 46 20.34 -5.46 22.05
CA ASP A 46 21.78 -5.19 21.90
C ASP A 46 22.23 -4.93 20.44
N ASN A 47 21.39 -5.27 19.44
CA ASN A 47 21.79 -5.24 18.02
C ASN A 47 20.74 -4.60 17.11
N TRP A 48 20.49 -3.30 17.29
CA TRP A 48 19.57 -2.51 16.43
C TRP A 48 19.89 -2.62 14.92
N ARG A 49 21.17 -2.85 14.58
CA ARG A 49 21.63 -3.07 13.19
C ARG A 49 21.09 -4.36 12.58
N LEU A 50 20.95 -5.44 13.36
CA LEU A 50 20.36 -6.71 12.90
C LEU A 50 18.85 -6.58 12.71
N VAL A 51 18.16 -5.87 13.62
CA VAL A 51 16.72 -5.57 13.48
C VAL A 51 16.49 -4.78 12.19
N ALA A 52 17.30 -3.75 11.93
CA ALA A 52 17.23 -2.99 10.69
C ALA A 52 17.52 -3.87 9.45
N ALA A 53 18.54 -4.73 9.50
CA ALA A 53 18.89 -5.63 8.40
C ALA A 53 17.78 -6.65 8.09
N ILE A 54 17.16 -7.26 9.10
CA ILE A 54 16.04 -8.20 8.95
C ILE A 54 14.82 -7.48 8.38
N SER A 55 14.51 -6.29 8.90
CA SER A 55 13.39 -5.47 8.43
C SER A 55 13.59 -4.97 7.00
N ALA A 56 14.83 -4.73 6.56
CA ALA A 56 15.19 -4.37 5.19
C ALA A 56 15.22 -5.59 4.25
N GLY A 57 15.52 -6.78 4.77
CA GLY A 57 15.50 -8.03 4.01
C GLY A 57 14.09 -8.42 3.54
N PHE A 58 13.07 -8.22 4.38
CA PHE A 58 11.68 -8.55 4.05
C PHE A 58 11.13 -7.82 2.79
N PRO A 59 11.22 -6.48 2.64
CA PRO A 59 10.75 -5.80 1.45
C PRO A 59 11.58 -6.18 0.22
N ILE A 60 12.88 -6.41 0.36
CA ILE A 60 13.72 -6.89 -0.76
C ILE A 60 13.24 -8.28 -1.21
N PHE A 61 12.98 -9.20 -0.28
CA PHE A 61 12.46 -10.53 -0.59
C PHE A 61 11.10 -10.46 -1.29
N THR A 62 10.17 -9.67 -0.76
CA THR A 62 8.84 -9.50 -1.39
C THR A 62 8.94 -8.83 -2.77
N ALA A 63 9.84 -7.87 -2.95
CA ALA A 63 10.07 -7.23 -4.25
C ALA A 63 10.66 -8.21 -5.26
N VAL A 64 11.66 -9.00 -4.87
CA VAL A 64 12.25 -10.04 -5.71
C VAL A 64 11.22 -11.11 -6.06
N MET A 65 10.40 -11.57 -5.11
CA MET A 65 9.30 -12.50 -5.40
C MET A 65 8.26 -11.91 -6.33
N THR A 66 7.89 -10.64 -6.14
CA THR A 66 6.96 -9.95 -7.03
C THR A 66 7.54 -9.87 -8.44
N LEU A 67 8.83 -9.53 -8.60
CA LEU A 67 9.49 -9.46 -9.90
C LEU A 67 9.74 -10.83 -10.55
N ALA A 68 9.87 -11.90 -9.75
CA ALA A 68 10.06 -13.26 -10.26
C ALA A 68 8.74 -13.94 -10.65
N LEU A 69 7.64 -13.64 -9.94
CA LEU A 69 6.32 -14.22 -10.16
C LEU A 69 5.45 -13.41 -11.13
N LEU A 70 5.66 -12.09 -11.24
CA LEU A 70 5.14 -11.33 -12.36
C LEU A 70 6.11 -11.49 -13.53
N PRO A 71 5.75 -12.24 -14.59
CA PRO A 71 6.40 -12.01 -15.88
C PRO A 71 6.28 -10.51 -16.19
N GLU A 72 7.37 -9.91 -16.70
CA GLU A 72 7.44 -8.48 -17.01
C GLU A 72 6.10 -8.00 -17.59
N SER A 73 5.55 -6.90 -17.04
CA SER A 73 4.27 -6.36 -17.52
C SER A 73 4.28 -6.36 -19.06
N PRO A 74 3.24 -6.90 -19.73
CA PRO A 74 3.25 -7.11 -21.18
C PRO A 74 3.48 -5.82 -21.98
N LEU A 75 3.34 -4.65 -21.35
CA LEU A 75 3.69 -3.33 -21.90
C LEU A 75 5.20 -3.11 -22.08
N SER A 76 6.04 -3.66 -21.21
CA SER A 76 7.51 -3.57 -21.32
C SER A 76 8.02 -4.50 -22.43
N ALA A 77 7.45 -5.71 -22.54
CA ALA A 77 7.77 -6.65 -23.61
C ALA A 77 7.35 -6.13 -24.99
N LEU A 78 6.20 -5.44 -25.11
CA LEU A 78 5.77 -4.82 -26.37
C LEU A 78 6.70 -3.67 -26.80
N ASN A 79 7.17 -2.84 -25.86
CA ASN A 79 8.08 -1.74 -26.18
C ASN A 79 9.51 -2.23 -26.51
N LYS A 80 9.96 -3.34 -25.93
CA LYS A 80 11.24 -3.98 -26.27
C LYS A 80 11.19 -4.78 -27.58
N GLY A 81 10.02 -5.32 -27.94
CA GLY A 81 9.80 -6.08 -29.18
C GLY A 81 9.83 -5.25 -30.46
N ARG A 82 9.78 -3.92 -30.36
CA ARG A 82 9.83 -3.01 -31.51
C ARG A 82 11.20 -2.90 -32.20
N GLY A 83 12.20 -3.65 -31.71
CA GLY A 83 13.55 -3.74 -32.29
C GLY A 83 13.93 -5.11 -32.84
N ARG A 84 13.03 -6.10 -32.86
CA ARG A 84 13.27 -7.39 -33.52
C ARG A 84 12.05 -7.82 -34.32
N ASP A 85 12.16 -7.52 -35.61
CA ASP A 85 11.26 -7.97 -36.66
C ASP A 85 11.11 -9.50 -36.69
N THR A 86 10.03 -9.89 -37.37
CA THR A 86 9.69 -11.20 -37.94
C THR A 86 9.24 -12.29 -36.96
N GLU A 87 7.93 -12.37 -36.65
CA GLU A 87 7.14 -13.63 -36.82
C GLU A 87 5.68 -13.60 -36.33
N LEU A 88 5.18 -12.56 -35.65
CA LEU A 88 3.79 -12.59 -35.12
C LEU A 88 2.76 -11.94 -36.05
N ARG A 89 2.67 -12.41 -37.30
CA ARG A 89 1.68 -11.95 -38.31
C ARG A 89 0.27 -12.56 -38.15
N ASN A 90 -0.02 -13.36 -37.12
CA ASN A 90 -1.29 -14.11 -37.02
C ASN A 90 -2.00 -14.07 -35.65
N ILE A 91 -1.83 -13.00 -34.85
CA ILE A 91 -2.73 -12.76 -33.71
C ILE A 91 -3.70 -11.64 -34.11
N PRO A 92 -5.02 -11.85 -34.04
CA PRO A 92 -5.98 -10.76 -34.28
C PRO A 92 -5.64 -9.61 -33.34
N GLU A 93 -5.40 -8.42 -33.91
CA GLU A 93 -5.00 -7.21 -33.19
C GLU A 93 -5.83 -7.01 -31.91
N PRO A 94 -5.20 -7.07 -30.72
CA PRO A 94 -5.78 -6.47 -29.54
C PRO A 94 -5.69 -4.95 -29.71
N GLN A 95 -6.78 -4.38 -30.23
CA GLN A 95 -7.33 -3.07 -29.92
C GLN A 95 -6.34 -2.04 -29.32
N GLU A 96 -5.94 -1.10 -30.18
CA GLU A 96 -5.40 0.23 -29.90
C GLU A 96 -4.36 0.33 -28.76
N ALA A 97 -3.10 0.48 -29.16
CA ALA A 97 -2.05 1.02 -28.31
C ALA A 97 -2.53 2.35 -27.67
N VAL A 98 -2.86 2.31 -26.39
CA VAL A 98 -3.16 3.50 -25.59
C VAL A 98 -1.98 4.46 -25.73
N PRO A 99 -2.14 5.62 -26.41
CA PRO A 99 -1.04 6.54 -26.60
C PRO A 99 -0.56 7.01 -25.22
N SER A 100 0.73 6.82 -24.92
CA SER A 100 1.31 7.30 -23.66
C SER A 100 0.97 8.78 -23.50
N PRO A 101 0.28 9.19 -22.43
CA PRO A 101 -0.25 10.54 -22.34
C PRO A 101 0.93 11.51 -22.33
N SER A 102 1.04 12.32 -23.38
CA SER A 102 2.00 13.43 -23.45
C SER A 102 1.85 14.30 -22.19
N LYS A 103 2.95 14.82 -21.64
CA LYS A 103 2.94 15.66 -20.41
C LYS A 103 1.91 16.81 -20.50
N ARG A 104 1.70 17.35 -21.71
CA ARG A 104 0.66 18.36 -21.98
C ARG A 104 -0.77 17.82 -21.83
N SER A 105 -1.00 16.57 -22.23
CA SER A 105 -2.29 15.88 -22.06
C SER A 105 -2.56 15.60 -20.58
N VAL A 106 -1.54 15.19 -19.80
CA VAL A 106 -1.67 14.98 -18.35
C VAL A 106 -2.03 16.27 -17.62
N LEU A 107 -1.36 17.40 -17.94
CA LEU A 107 -1.71 18.70 -17.36
C LEU A 107 -3.14 19.14 -17.73
N ARG A 108 -3.57 18.87 -18.96
CA ARG A 108 -4.92 19.19 -19.44
C ARG A 108 -5.99 18.34 -18.73
N ILE A 109 -5.68 17.08 -18.46
CA ILE A 109 -6.55 16.18 -17.69
C ILE A 109 -6.63 16.63 -16.22
N LEU A 110 -5.50 17.04 -15.62
CA LEU A 110 -5.43 17.56 -14.26
C LEU A 110 -6.24 18.84 -14.05
N THR A 111 -6.41 19.66 -15.08
CA THR A 111 -7.17 20.92 -15.03
C THR A 111 -8.68 20.73 -15.25
N LEU A 112 -9.14 19.51 -15.56
CA LEU A 112 -10.58 19.25 -15.70
C LEU A 112 -11.29 19.30 -14.33
N PRO A 113 -12.53 19.83 -14.26
CA PRO A 113 -13.33 19.89 -13.05
C PRO A 113 -13.65 18.53 -12.41
N GLN A 114 -13.50 17.46 -13.18
CA GLN A 114 -13.66 16.09 -12.73
C GLN A 114 -12.40 15.55 -12.02
N ALA A 115 -11.22 16.10 -12.31
CA ALA A 115 -9.94 15.68 -11.72
C ALA A 115 -9.54 16.55 -10.53
N TRP A 116 -9.67 17.89 -10.61
CA TRP A 116 -9.16 18.76 -9.55
C TRP A 116 -9.99 18.69 -8.26
N LYS A 117 -11.31 18.44 -8.33
CA LYS A 117 -12.18 18.27 -7.16
C LYS A 117 -11.72 17.10 -6.27
N PRO A 118 -11.62 15.85 -6.77
CA PRO A 118 -11.11 14.75 -5.97
C PRO A 118 -9.63 14.93 -5.60
N LEU A 119 -8.81 15.53 -6.47
CA LEU A 119 -7.41 15.80 -6.15
C LEU A 119 -7.26 16.75 -4.97
N PHE A 120 -8.03 17.83 -4.92
CA PHE A 120 -7.98 18.79 -3.82
C PHE A 120 -8.44 18.14 -2.50
N VAL A 121 -9.53 17.37 -2.54
CA VAL A 121 -10.02 16.63 -1.36
C VAL A 121 -9.01 15.60 -0.88
N LEU A 122 -8.42 14.81 -1.78
CA LEU A 122 -7.38 13.83 -1.46
C LEU A 122 -6.13 14.49 -0.91
N ASN A 123 -5.66 15.57 -1.55
CA ASN A 123 -4.47 16.27 -1.11
C ASN A 123 -4.68 16.90 0.28
N GLY A 124 -5.83 17.54 0.50
CA GLY A 124 -6.21 18.04 1.82
C GLY A 124 -6.29 16.93 2.86
N TYR A 125 -6.95 15.81 2.54
CA TYR A 125 -7.04 14.64 3.42
C TYR A 125 -5.64 14.11 3.80
N PHE A 126 -4.75 13.90 2.82
CA PHE A 126 -3.39 13.44 3.10
C PHE A 126 -2.58 14.45 3.88
N PHE A 127 -2.76 15.74 3.63
CA PHE A 127 -2.11 16.81 4.41
C PHE A 127 -2.51 16.69 5.89
N PHE A 128 -3.81 16.71 6.21
CA PHE A 128 -4.27 16.56 7.58
C PHE A 128 -3.86 15.21 8.20
N GLN A 129 -3.83 14.15 7.41
CA GLN A 129 -3.37 12.85 7.86
C GLN A 129 -1.89 12.86 8.27
N GLN A 130 -1.00 13.51 7.51
CA GLN A 130 0.41 13.64 7.87
C GLN A 130 0.61 14.51 9.12
N PHE A 131 -0.17 15.59 9.24
CA PHE A 131 -0.14 16.49 10.41
C PHE A 131 -0.77 15.91 11.69
N SER A 132 -1.46 14.78 11.60
CA SER A 132 -1.96 14.07 12.80
C SER A 132 -0.85 13.59 13.75
N GLY A 133 0.41 13.57 13.28
CA GLY A 133 1.54 13.12 14.08
C GLY A 133 1.58 11.61 14.31
N ILE A 134 0.71 10.83 13.65
CA ILE A 134 0.66 9.37 13.82
C ILE A 134 2.02 8.70 13.57
N TYR A 135 2.77 9.17 12.58
CA TYR A 135 4.11 8.65 12.30
C TYR A 135 5.13 9.00 13.37
N VAL A 136 5.00 10.16 14.01
CA VAL A 136 5.87 10.55 15.15
C VAL A 136 5.62 9.61 16.32
N VAL A 137 4.36 9.31 16.63
CA VAL A 137 3.99 8.35 17.68
C VAL A 137 4.53 6.95 17.38
N VAL A 138 4.43 6.48 16.13
CA VAL A 138 4.93 5.16 15.73
C VAL A 138 6.47 5.11 15.80
N TYR A 139 7.18 6.12 15.31
CA TYR A 139 8.64 6.08 15.31
C TYR A 139 9.26 6.28 16.69
N TYR A 140 8.67 7.14 17.51
CA TYR A 140 9.15 7.49 18.84
C TYR A 140 8.36 6.78 19.97
N ALA A 141 7.68 5.67 19.65
CA ALA A 141 6.85 4.96 20.62
C ALA A 141 7.61 4.54 21.88
N VAL A 142 8.87 4.11 21.72
CA VAL A 142 9.76 3.73 22.84
C VAL A 142 10.08 4.96 23.68
N ASP A 143 10.59 6.04 23.06
CA ASP A 143 10.94 7.29 23.75
C ASP A 143 9.75 7.91 24.51
N ILE A 144 8.55 7.87 23.93
CA ILE A 144 7.32 8.33 24.57
C ILE A 144 7.00 7.49 25.80
N THR A 145 7.20 6.17 25.74
CA THR A 145 6.97 5.26 26.87
C THR A 145 7.95 5.54 28.01
N VAL A 146 9.22 5.85 27.70
CA VAL A 146 10.23 6.26 28.69
C VAL A 146 9.84 7.56 29.37
N GLN A 147 9.48 8.57 28.57
CA GLN A 147 9.10 9.89 29.08
C GLN A 147 7.80 9.86 29.91
N ALA A 148 6.91 8.92 29.62
CA ALA A 148 5.69 8.71 30.41
C ALA A 148 5.96 8.13 31.81
N GLY A 149 7.18 7.68 32.11
CA GLY A 149 7.55 7.18 33.44
C GLY A 149 6.85 5.88 33.81
N VAL A 150 6.42 5.09 32.82
CA VAL A 150 5.75 3.81 33.05
C VAL A 150 6.78 2.84 33.63
N SER A 151 6.43 2.17 34.73
CA SER A 151 7.28 1.17 35.40
C SER A 151 7.48 -0.14 34.61
N MET A 152 7.00 -0.19 33.37
CA MET A 152 7.09 -1.32 32.46
C MET A 152 8.29 -1.14 31.52
N ASP A 153 8.86 -2.25 31.06
CA ASP A 153 9.92 -2.25 30.04
C ASP A 153 9.48 -1.47 28.79
N GLU A 154 10.31 -0.55 28.33
CA GLU A 154 10.00 0.47 27.31
C GLU A 154 9.55 -0.17 25.98
N TYR A 155 10.13 -1.33 25.67
CA TYR A 155 9.83 -2.14 24.51
C TYR A 155 8.45 -2.82 24.58
N VAL A 156 7.98 -3.16 25.78
CA VAL A 156 6.64 -3.72 25.99
C VAL A 156 5.58 -2.66 25.67
N GLY A 157 5.83 -1.39 26.00
CA GLY A 157 4.97 -0.26 25.62
C GLY A 157 4.83 -0.11 24.10
N ALA A 158 5.94 -0.18 23.37
CA ALA A 158 5.93 -0.14 21.91
C ALA A 158 5.19 -1.35 21.31
N VAL A 159 5.41 -2.57 21.82
CA VAL A 159 4.68 -3.78 21.37
C VAL A 159 3.17 -3.64 21.60
N LEU A 160 2.74 -3.16 22.76
CA LEU A 160 1.32 -2.91 23.04
C LEU A 160 0.72 -1.89 22.06
N LEU A 161 1.46 -0.83 21.73
CA LEU A 161 1.03 0.14 20.72
C LEU A 161 0.83 -0.52 19.34
N GLY A 162 1.74 -1.41 18.94
CA GLY A 162 1.59 -2.22 17.73
C GLY A 162 0.37 -3.15 17.75
N VAL A 163 0.08 -3.77 18.89
CA VAL A 163 -1.11 -4.64 19.06
C VAL A 163 -2.39 -3.82 18.95
N VAL A 164 -2.47 -2.67 19.62
CA VAL A 164 -3.61 -1.75 19.52
C VAL A 164 -3.83 -1.31 18.07
N GLN A 165 -2.76 -1.00 17.35
CA GLN A 165 -2.83 -0.61 15.94
C GLN A 165 -3.34 -1.75 15.05
N LEU A 166 -2.90 -2.99 15.29
CA LEU A 166 -3.40 -4.16 14.56
C LEU A 166 -4.89 -4.40 14.82
N LEU A 167 -5.32 -4.36 16.08
CA LEU A 167 -6.74 -4.54 16.46
C LEU A 167 -7.61 -3.44 15.85
N ALA A 168 -7.18 -2.19 15.91
CA ALA A 168 -7.86 -1.08 15.27
C ALA A 168 -7.96 -1.28 13.74
N GLY A 169 -6.87 -1.71 13.10
CA GLY A 169 -6.86 -2.02 11.66
C GLY A 169 -7.83 -3.14 11.27
N VAL A 170 -7.89 -4.21 12.06
CA VAL A 170 -8.84 -5.31 11.86
C VAL A 170 -10.28 -4.85 12.06
N ALA A 171 -10.56 -4.06 13.11
CA ALA A 171 -11.88 -3.51 13.38
C ALA A 171 -12.36 -2.60 12.23
N VAL A 172 -11.48 -1.73 11.72
CA VAL A 172 -11.76 -0.88 10.55
C VAL A 172 -12.01 -1.73 9.31
N SER A 173 -11.19 -2.77 9.07
CA SER A 173 -11.38 -3.69 7.94
C SER A 173 -12.74 -4.39 8.00
N PHE A 174 -13.18 -4.81 9.20
CA PHE A 174 -14.48 -5.42 9.40
C PHE A 174 -15.63 -4.43 9.16
N ALA A 175 -15.51 -3.21 9.67
CA ALA A 175 -16.51 -2.16 9.47
C ALA A 175 -16.67 -1.80 7.99
N LEU A 176 -15.57 -1.66 7.25
CA LEU A 176 -15.56 -1.38 5.82
C LEU A 176 -16.20 -2.51 5.01
N THR A 177 -15.83 -3.76 5.29
CA THR A 177 -16.43 -4.93 4.64
C THR A 177 -17.95 -4.97 4.87
N ARG A 178 -18.41 -4.67 6.09
CA ARG A 178 -19.84 -4.61 6.43
C ARG A 178 -20.58 -3.50 5.67
N GLN A 179 -19.99 -2.31 5.55
CA GLN A 179 -20.60 -1.20 4.80
C GLN A 179 -20.73 -1.53 3.31
N VAL A 180 -19.71 -2.16 2.71
CA VAL A 180 -19.75 -2.57 1.30
C VAL A 180 -20.87 -3.57 1.04
N ILE A 181 -21.00 -4.60 1.89
CA ILE A 181 -22.06 -5.61 1.79
C ILE A 181 -23.45 -4.98 1.95
N PHE A 182 -23.62 -4.05 2.90
CA PHE A 182 -24.89 -3.36 3.13
C PHE A 182 -25.31 -2.51 1.92
N LEU A 183 -24.38 -1.77 1.31
CA LEU A 183 -24.64 -0.98 0.10
C LEU A 183 -24.97 -1.84 -1.12
N GLN A 184 -24.48 -3.08 -1.19
CA GLN A 184 -24.85 -4.03 -2.24
C GLN A 184 -26.28 -4.55 -2.04
N MET A 185 -26.70 -4.83 -0.80
CA MET A 185 -28.07 -5.26 -0.50
C MET A 185 -29.12 -4.16 -0.74
N LEU A 186 -28.78 -2.89 -0.57
CA LEU A 186 -29.72 -1.77 -0.75
C LEU A 186 -29.97 -1.39 -2.23
N LYS A 187 -29.18 -1.97 -3.15
CA LYS A 187 -29.31 -1.76 -4.61
C LYS A 187 -30.02 -2.89 -5.35
N VAL A 188 -30.57 -3.87 -4.62
CA VAL A 188 -31.44 -4.94 -5.13
C VAL A 188 -32.87 -4.61 -4.75
#